data_AF-A0A377LWZ1-F1
#
_entry.id   AF-A0A377LWZ1-F1
#
_cell.length_a   1.000
_cell.length_b   1.000
_cell.length_c   1.000
_cell.angle_alpha   90.00
_cell.angle_beta   90.00
_cell.angle_gamma   90.00
#
_symmetry.space_group_name_H-M   'P 1'
#
loop_
_entity.id
_entity.type
_entity.pdbx_description
1 polymer ?
#
loop_
_entity_poly.entity_id
_entity_poly.type
_entity_poly.pdbx_seq_one_letter_code
_entity_poly.pdbx_strand_id
1 'polypeptide(L)' 'MKKINQSTLKELLSYDEKTGVFTWIKKRQNVVVGRWLGIIDRLGYERITISGKIYLSHRLAWLYVHGYLPEKR' A
#
# COMPACT_ATOMS: atom_id res chain seq x y z
N MET A 1 1.03 -6.83 17.27
CA MET A 1 1.52 -6.30 15.97
C MET A 1 0.41 -6.45 14.92
N LYS A 2 -0.14 -5.37 14.35
CA LYS A 2 -1.15 -5.48 13.27
C LYS A 2 -0.44 -5.66 11.92
N LYS A 3 -0.44 -6.89 11.38
CA LYS A 3 -0.06 -7.21 9.99
C LYS A 3 -1.23 -6.78 9.09
N ILE A 4 -0.95 -6.16 7.94
CA ILE A 4 -2.01 -5.89 6.95
C ILE A 4 -2.25 -7.16 6.15
N ASN A 5 -3.51 -7.55 6.02
CA ASN A 5 -3.93 -8.72 5.25
C ASN A 5 -4.45 -8.28 3.88
N GLN A 6 -4.46 -9.20 2.91
CA GLN A 6 -4.93 -8.93 1.55
C GLN A 6 -6.34 -8.35 1.52
N SER A 7 -7.28 -8.89 2.29
CA SER A 7 -8.66 -8.41 2.32
C SER A 7 -8.74 -6.97 2.82
N THR A 8 -8.09 -6.68 3.95
CA THR A 8 -8.04 -5.32 4.50
C THR A 8 -7.31 -4.36 3.56
N LEU A 9 -6.31 -4.83 2.82
CA LEU A 9 -5.63 -4.04 1.80
C LEU A 9 -6.60 -3.67 0.68
N LYS A 10 -7.31 -4.65 0.11
CA LYS A 10 -8.29 -4.48 -0.98
C LYS A 10 -9.49 -3.61 -0.57
N GLU A 11 -9.89 -3.67 0.70
CA GLU A 11 -10.95 -2.81 1.25
C GLU A 11 -10.53 -1.36 1.47
N LEU A 12 -9.23 -1.10 1.63
CA LEU A 12 -8.69 0.22 1.91
C LEU A 12 -8.12 0.90 0.67
N LEU A 13 -7.48 0.11 -0.20
CA LEU A 13 -6.66 0.55 -1.32
C LEU A 13 -7.08 -0.15 -2.61
N SER A 14 -7.17 0.62 -3.69
CA SER A 14 -7.20 0.09 -5.04
C SER A 14 -5.78 0.09 -5.61
N TYR A 15 -5.39 -1.02 -6.20
CA TYR A 15 -4.14 -1.16 -6.95
C TYR A 15 -4.47 -1.21 -8.44
N ASP A 16 -3.85 -0.33 -9.22
CA ASP A 16 -3.95 -0.37 -10.67
C ASP A 16 -2.72 -1.09 -11.23
N GLU A 17 -2.93 -2.29 -11.76
CA GLU A 17 -1.87 -3.14 -12.33
C GLU A 17 -1.23 -2.51 -13.58
N LYS A 18 -1.94 -1.64 -14.30
CA LYS A 18 -1.42 -0.99 -15.52
C LYS A 18 -0.45 0.14 -15.19
N THR A 19 -0.71 0.86 -14.10
CA THR A 19 0.09 2.02 -13.69
C THR A 19 1.03 1.71 -12.53
N GLY A 20 0.80 0.62 -11.80
CA GLY A 20 1.52 0.27 -10.58
C GLY A 20 1.16 1.15 -9.39
N VAL A 21 0.08 1.92 -9.49
CA VAL A 21 -0.26 2.96 -8.51
C VAL A 21 -1.29 2.47 -7.49
N PHE A 22 -1.05 2.82 -6.24
CA PHE A 22 -2.05 2.68 -5.17
C PHE A 22 -2.87 3.95 -4.97
N THR A 23 -4.17 3.77 -4.75
CA THR A 23 -5.11 4.85 -4.43
C THR A 23 -5.98 4.48 -3.25
N TRP A 24 -6.26 5.44 -2.36
CA TRP A 24 -7.19 5.23 -1.25
C TRP A 24 -8.63 5.24 -1.76
N ILE A 25 -9.35 4.14 -1.52
CA ILE A 25 -10.80 4.04 -1.81
C ILE A 25 -11.65 4.40 -0.59
N LYS A 26 -11.09 4.26 0.63
CA LYS A 26 -11.83 4.50 1.87
C LYS A 26 -11.24 5.68 2.64
N LYS A 27 -12.10 6.59 3.08
CA LYS A 27 -11.70 7.73 3.91
C LYS A 27 -11.28 7.24 5.30
N ARG A 28 -10.08 7.61 5.73
CA ARG A 28 -9.56 7.35 7.07
C ARG A 28 -9.08 8.64 7.72
N GLN A 29 -8.92 8.61 9.03
CA GLN A 29 -8.34 9.71 9.78
C GLN A 29 -6.93 10.01 9.22
N ASN A 30 -6.68 11.26 8.83
CA ASN A 30 -5.45 11.73 8.18
C ASN A 30 -5.18 11.18 6.76
N VAL A 31 -6.21 10.73 6.03
CA VAL A 31 -6.09 10.26 4.65
C VAL A 31 -7.07 10.99 3.73
N VAL A 32 -6.55 11.50 2.62
CA VAL A 32 -7.35 12.08 1.53
C VAL A 32 -7.69 10.98 0.52
N VAL A 33 -8.98 10.72 0.33
CA VAL A 33 -9.50 9.75 -0.67
C VAL A 33 -9.14 10.23 -2.08
N GLY A 34 -8.72 9.32 -2.95
CA GLY A 34 -8.32 9.64 -4.32
C GLY A 34 -6.93 10.27 -4.45
N ARG A 35 -6.21 10.52 -3.34
CA ARG A 35 -4.83 10.98 -3.39
C ARG A 35 -3.90 9.81 -3.72
N TRP A 36 -2.96 10.07 -4.63
CA TRP A 36 -1.87 9.15 -4.94
C TRP A 36 -1.09 8.76 -3.68
N LEU A 37 -0.87 7.45 -3.52
CA LEU A 37 -0.09 6.87 -2.44
C LEU A 37 1.33 6.61 -2.89
N GLY A 38 2.20 7.57 -2.64
CA GLY A 38 3.61 7.37 -2.88
C GLY A 38 4.44 8.52 -2.36
N ILE A 39 5.26 8.26 -1.34
CA ILE A 39 6.40 9.12 -1.06
C ILE A 39 7.61 8.41 -1.62
N ILE A 40 8.24 9.03 -2.63
CA ILE A 40 9.51 8.55 -3.16
C ILE A 40 10.57 8.83 -2.09
N ASP A 41 11.18 7.76 -1.60
CA ASP A 41 12.30 7.83 -0.67
C ASP A 41 13.56 8.39 -1.37
N ARG A 42 14.59 8.78 -0.61
CA ARG A 42 15.88 9.22 -1.17
C ARG A 42 16.53 8.16 -2.06
N LEU A 43 16.18 6.90 -1.85
CA LEU A 43 16.63 5.75 -2.64
C LEU A 43 15.78 5.48 -3.90
N GLY A 44 14.78 6.31 -4.21
CA GLY A 44 13.90 6.14 -5.37
C GLY A 44 12.76 5.13 -5.16
N TYR A 45 12.61 4.56 -3.96
CA TYR A 45 11.53 3.63 -3.67
C TYR A 45 10.27 4.34 -3.22
N GLU A 46 9.13 3.96 -3.80
CA GLU A 46 7.82 4.44 -3.36
C GLU A 46 7.42 3.78 -2.03
N ARG A 47 7.16 4.61 -1.02
CA ARG A 47 6.74 4.20 0.33
C ARG A 47 5.31 4.66 0.60
N ILE A 48 4.53 3.77 1.18
CA ILE A 48 3.12 3.97 1.51
C ILE A 48 2.93 3.75 3.01
N THR A 49 2.38 4.76 3.68
CA THR A 49 2.07 4.67 5.11
C THR A 49 0.64 4.20 5.29
N ILE A 50 0.46 3.01 5.86
CA ILE A 50 -0.85 2.44 6.16
C ILE A 50 -0.97 2.26 7.67
N SER A 51 -1.97 2.90 8.28
CA SER A 51 -2.25 2.76 9.71
C SER A 51 -1.05 3.09 10.63
N GLY A 52 -0.24 4.08 10.26
CA GLY A 52 0.95 4.49 11.01
C GLY A 52 2.21 3.64 10.76
N LYS A 53 2.15 2.67 9.84
CA LYS A 53 3.30 1.83 9.47
C LYS A 53 3.68 2.03 8.02
N ILE A 54 4.97 2.18 7.75
CA ILE A 54 5.49 2.41 6.41
C ILE A 54 5.72 1.05 5.72
N TYR A 55 5.15 0.91 4.53
CA TYR A 55 5.33 -0.23 3.65
C TYR A 55 5.92 0.24 2.32
N LEU A 56 6.65 -0.64 1.64
CA LEU A 56 7.11 -0.37 0.27
C LEU A 56 5.96 -0.68 -0.70
N SER A 57 5.75 0.19 -1.69
CA SER A 57 4.67 0.04 -2.67
C SER A 57 4.73 -1.30 -3.40
N HIS A 58 5.90 -1.69 -3.89
CA HIS A 58 6.10 -2.99 -4.55
C HIS A 58 5.78 -4.20 -3.64
N ARG A 59 5.99 -4.09 -2.33
CA ARG A 59 5.61 -5.16 -1.38
C ARG A 59 4.10 -5.23 -1.17
N LEU A 60 3.43 -4.08 -1.18
CA LEU A 60 1.97 -4.05 -1.12
C LEU A 60 1.36 -4.57 -2.41
N ALA A 61 1.97 -4.29 -3.57
CA ALA A 61 1.55 -4.87 -4.86
C ALA A 61 1.62 -6.39 -4.81
N TRP A 62 2.72 -6.92 -4.29
CA TRP A 62 2.87 -8.36 -4.07
C TRP A 62 1.77 -8.92 -3.16
N LEU A 63 1.49 -8.27 -2.02
CA LEU A 63 0.43 -8.69 -1.12
C LEU A 63 -0.96 -8.61 -1.78
N TYR A 64 -1.19 -7.61 -2.64
CA TYR A 64 -2.45 -7.41 -3.34
C TYR A 64 -2.71 -8.54 -4.33
N VAL A 65 -1.70 -8.90 -5.13
CA VAL A 65 -1.76 -9.92 -6.19
C VAL A 65 -1.67 -11.33 -5.60
N HIS A 66 -0.66 -11.63 -4.78
CA HIS A 66 -0.37 -12.97 -4.28
C HIS A 66 -1.03 -13.31 -2.94
N GLY A 67 -1.46 -12.32 -2.16
CA GLY A 67 -2.12 -12.54 -0.87
C GLY A 67 -1.18 -12.78 0.32
N TYR A 68 0.13 -12.81 0.11
CA TYR A 68 1.13 -12.89 1.17
C TYR A 68 2.24 -11.85 0.99
N LEU A 69 2.94 -11.50 2.06
CA LEU A 69 4.18 -10.72 1.98
C LEU A 69 5.36 -11.68 2.03
N PRO A 70 6.39 -11.54 1.16
CA PRO A 70 7.60 -12.33 1.28
C PRO A 70 8.26 -12.00 2.63
N GLU A 71 8.52 -13.02 3.43
CA GLU A 71 8.94 -12.88 4.83
C GLU A 71 10.45 -12.63 5.00
N LYS A 72 11.20 -12.45 3.90
CA LYS A 72 12.65 -12.32 3.94
C LYS A 72 13.14 -10.94 3.46
N ARG A 73 14.01 -10.34 4.26
CA ARG A 73 15.17 -9.57 3.83
C ARG A 73 16.34 -9.99 4.71
#